data_AF-A0A103QSQ1-F1
#
_entry.id   AF-A0A103QSQ1-F1
#
_cell.length_a   1.000
_cell.length_b   1.000
_cell.length_c   1.000
_cell.angle_alpha   90.00
_cell.angle_beta   90.00
_cell.angle_gamma   90.00
#
_symmetry.space_group_name_H-M   'P 1'
#
loop_
_entity.id
_entity.type
_entity.pdbx_description
1 polymer ?
#
loop_
_entity_poly.entity_id
_entity_poly.type
_entity_poly.pdbx_seq_one_letter_code
_entity_poly.pdbx_strand_id
1 'polypeptide(L)'
;MPDTRKHQEWLPLEEAAKTMNRNVSRIKSQMRNGRIQRGRHLRLVGDGEFELNVPEYLRWLEDEKEARKLPLVDRIIRGIEDGDKRILKALANAPRPPLSATSATEFKPKLIPLHVWAEQMFGDYAPHRHTLRNWIKNGKIHPVPIKVGRSYFVSPDAEYFDAVADEIRRIVEGRW
;
A
#
# COMPACT_ATOMS: atom_id res chain seq x y z
N MET A 1 10.86 41.60 29.21
CA MET A 1 10.48 40.45 28.38
C MET A 1 9.86 39.41 29.29
N PRO A 2 8.52 39.26 29.37
CA PRO A 2 7.92 38.26 30.26
C PRO A 2 8.11 36.86 29.65
N ASP A 3 8.69 35.98 30.44
CA ASP A 3 9.02 34.59 30.14
C ASP A 3 7.75 33.80 29.75
N THR A 4 7.60 33.44 28.47
CA THR A 4 6.48 32.64 27.97
C THR A 4 6.72 31.13 28.16
N ARG A 5 7.32 30.74 29.28
CA ARG A 5 7.14 29.40 29.88
C ARG A 5 5.70 29.26 30.38
N LYS A 6 4.72 29.40 29.49
CA LYS A 6 3.31 29.12 29.75
C LYS A 6 3.22 27.63 30.10
N HIS A 7 3.23 27.35 31.41
CA HIS A 7 2.65 26.21 32.09
C HIS A 7 2.25 25.07 31.14
N GLN A 8 3.21 24.20 30.81
CA GLN A 8 2.89 22.88 30.27
C GLN A 8 2.30 22.06 31.41
N GLU A 9 1.02 22.26 31.69
CA GLU A 9 0.25 21.47 32.63
C GLU A 9 -0.06 20.13 31.98
N TRP A 10 0.90 19.21 32.12
CA TRP A 10 0.69 17.79 31.90
C TRP A 10 -0.17 17.30 33.05
N LEU A 11 -1.44 17.02 32.76
CA LEU A 11 -2.39 16.53 33.75
C LEU A 11 -2.74 15.08 33.44
N PRO A 12 -2.93 14.23 34.47
CA PRO A 12 -3.50 12.90 34.28
C PRO A 12 -4.79 12.98 33.47
N LEU A 13 -5.00 12.01 32.57
CA LEU A 13 -6.11 12.03 31.62
C LEU A 13 -7.47 12.28 32.27
N GLU A 14 -7.71 11.73 33.46
CA GLU A 14 -8.96 11.91 34.20
C GLU A 14 -9.15 13.32 34.74
N GLU A 15 -8.08 13.90 35.29
CA GLU A 15 -8.08 15.28 35.81
C GLU A 15 -8.20 16.28 34.67
N ALA A 16 -7.43 16.09 33.60
CA ALA A 16 -7.51 16.88 32.38
C ALA A 16 -8.94 16.89 31.81
N ALA A 17 -9.58 15.72 31.74
CA ALA A 17 -10.94 15.57 31.26
C ALA A 17 -11.97 16.30 32.13
N LYS A 18 -11.81 16.27 33.46
CA LYS A 18 -12.64 17.03 34.40
C LYS A 18 -12.46 18.54 34.21
N THR A 19 -11.22 19.02 34.15
CA THR A 19 -10.88 20.44 33.98
C THR A 19 -11.50 21.05 32.72
N MET A 20 -11.48 20.31 31.61
CA MET A 20 -12.08 20.78 30.34
C MET A 20 -13.55 20.36 30.14
N ASN A 21 -14.17 19.71 31.13
CA ASN A 21 -15.51 19.13 31.08
C ASN A 21 -15.75 18.25 29.82
N ARG A 22 -14.89 17.24 29.61
CA ARG A 22 -14.97 16.32 28.47
C ARG A 22 -14.97 14.85 28.86
N ASN A 23 -15.48 14.05 27.92
CA ASN A 23 -15.59 12.62 28.08
C ASN A 23 -14.23 11.93 27.83
N VAL A 24 -13.72 11.26 28.86
CA VAL A 24 -12.45 10.49 28.83
C VAL A 24 -12.42 9.48 27.68
N SER A 25 -13.53 8.78 27.42
CA SER A 25 -13.62 7.78 26.35
C SER A 25 -13.47 8.40 24.95
N ARG A 26 -13.90 9.65 24.78
CA ARG A 26 -13.72 10.39 23.53
C ARG A 26 -12.24 10.72 23.31
N ILE A 27 -11.55 11.15 24.38
CA ILE A 27 -10.12 11.41 24.34
C ILE A 27 -9.36 10.12 24.04
N LYS A 28 -9.67 9.02 24.74
CA LYS A 28 -9.12 7.68 24.45
C LYS A 28 -9.39 7.22 23.01
N SER A 29 -10.55 7.53 22.44
CA SER A 29 -10.85 7.25 21.03
C SER A 29 -9.98 8.07 20.07
N GLN A 30 -9.78 9.37 20.35
CA GLN A 30 -8.89 10.23 19.56
C GLN A 30 -7.43 9.77 19.63
N MET A 31 -7.00 9.23 20.78
CA MET A 31 -5.70 8.59 20.95
C MET A 31 -5.57 7.35 20.06
N ARG A 32 -6.53 6.42 20.13
CA ARG A 32 -6.52 5.17 19.32
C ARG A 32 -6.54 5.45 17.82
N ASN A 33 -7.28 6.47 17.39
CA ASN A 33 -7.38 6.84 15.98
C ASN A 33 -6.16 7.64 15.48
N GLY A 34 -5.21 7.97 16.36
CA GLY A 34 -4.00 8.72 16.05
C GLY A 34 -4.23 10.19 15.70
N ARG A 35 -5.38 10.75 16.07
CA ARG A 35 -5.71 12.17 15.84
C ARG A 35 -4.95 13.10 16.77
N ILE A 36 -4.60 12.61 17.96
CA ILE A 36 -3.73 13.31 18.91
C ILE A 36 -2.40 12.58 19.02
N GLN A 37 -1.29 13.34 19.01
CA GLN A 37 0.06 12.80 18.83
C GLN A 37 0.78 12.60 20.16
N ARG A 38 1.51 11.48 20.29
CA ARG A 38 2.43 11.20 21.40
C ARG A 38 3.61 12.16 21.38
N GLY A 39 3.96 12.71 22.53
CA GLY A 39 5.03 13.71 22.71
C GLY A 39 4.56 15.16 22.55
N ARG A 40 3.48 15.41 21.79
CA ARG A 40 2.91 16.74 21.58
C ARG A 40 1.66 16.99 22.43
N HIS A 41 0.67 16.10 22.36
CA HIS A 41 -0.59 16.23 23.08
C HIS A 41 -0.68 15.26 24.26
N LEU A 42 -0.06 14.08 24.16
CA LEU A 42 -0.11 13.03 25.17
C LEU A 42 1.27 12.47 25.49
N ARG A 43 1.50 12.09 26.74
CA ARG A 43 2.68 11.33 27.19
C ARG A 43 2.23 10.09 27.97
N LEU A 44 3.06 9.05 27.91
CA LEU A 44 2.85 7.82 28.67
C LEU A 44 3.73 7.91 29.91
N VAL A 45 3.13 7.81 31.08
CA VAL A 45 3.82 7.67 32.37
C VAL A 45 4.00 6.18 32.65
N GLY A 46 5.08 5.81 33.33
CA GLY A 46 5.57 4.42 33.48
C GLY A 46 4.53 3.39 33.93
N ASP A 47 3.46 3.81 34.60
CA ASP A 47 2.41 2.93 35.13
C ASP A 47 1.27 2.62 34.13
N GLY A 48 1.43 3.00 32.86
CA GLY A 48 0.39 2.82 31.83
C GLY A 48 -0.66 3.92 31.83
N GLU A 49 -0.50 4.93 32.68
CA GLU A 49 -1.32 6.13 32.72
C GLU A 49 -0.89 7.16 31.68
N PHE A 50 -1.85 7.92 31.18
CA PHE A 50 -1.62 8.96 30.18
C PHE A 50 -1.75 10.35 30.79
N GLU A 51 -0.76 11.19 30.52
CA GLU A 51 -0.84 12.63 30.77
C GLU A 51 -1.20 13.36 29.49
N LEU A 52 -2.14 14.29 29.59
CA LEU A 52 -2.60 15.13 28.51
C LEU A 52 -2.12 16.57 28.73
N ASN A 53 -1.52 17.15 27.71
CA ASN A 53 -1.21 18.58 27.68
C ASN A 53 -2.50 19.34 27.35
N VAL A 54 -3.14 19.89 28.38
CA VAL A 54 -4.47 20.53 28.26
C VAL A 54 -4.43 21.74 27.31
N PRO A 55 -3.48 22.69 27.41
CA PRO A 55 -3.38 23.83 26.49
C PRO A 55 -3.25 23.44 25.01
N GLU A 56 -2.36 22.49 24.69
CA GLU A 56 -2.16 22.05 23.29
C GLU A 56 -3.37 21.26 22.77
N TYR A 57 -4.01 20.47 23.63
CA TYR A 57 -5.23 19.74 23.26
C TYR A 57 -6.40 20.68 22.97
N LEU A 58 -6.56 21.77 23.73
CA LEU A 58 -7.58 22.78 23.48
C LEU A 58 -7.33 23.55 22.17
N ARG A 59 -6.08 23.91 21.88
CA ARG A 59 -5.70 24.52 20.58
C ARG A 59 -6.03 23.60 19.41
N TRP A 60 -5.68 22.32 19.51
CA TRP A 60 -6.01 21.34 18.48
C TRP A 60 -7.53 21.20 18.29
N LEU A 61 -8.32 21.25 19.36
CA LEU A 61 -9.79 21.22 19.26
C LEU A 61 -10.35 22.45 18.55
N GLU A 62 -9.74 23.62 18.74
CA GLU A 62 -10.12 24.85 18.07
C GLU A 62 -9.78 24.79 16.58
N ASP A 63 -8.59 24.32 16.22
CA ASP A 63 -8.20 24.02 14.84
C ASP A 63 -9.15 23.00 14.19
N GLU A 64 -9.58 21.98 14.94
CA GLU A 64 -10.54 20.98 14.44
C GLU A 64 -11.95 21.57 14.25
N LYS A 65 -12.36 22.56 15.05
CA LYS A 65 -13.63 23.28 14.84
C LYS A 65 -13.55 24.18 13.61
N GLU A 66 -12.49 24.97 13.46
CA GLU A 66 -12.26 25.81 12.29
C GLU A 66 -12.21 24.96 11.02
N ALA A 67 -11.54 23.81 11.07
CA ALA A 67 -11.51 22.84 9.98
C ALA A 67 -12.89 22.35 9.52
N ARG A 68 -13.86 22.27 10.44
CA ARG A 68 -15.23 21.83 10.13
C ARG A 68 -16.09 22.94 9.55
N LYS A 69 -15.70 24.21 9.74
CA LYS A 69 -16.32 25.36 9.09
C LYS A 69 -15.95 25.46 7.62
N LEU A 70 -14.84 24.82 7.21
CA LEU A 70 -14.46 24.72 5.80
C LEU A 70 -15.52 23.97 4.99
N PRO A 71 -15.72 24.34 3.71
CA PRO A 71 -16.63 23.64 2.82
C PRO A 71 -16.21 22.17 2.65
N LEU A 72 -17.17 21.32 2.29
CA LEU A 72 -16.97 19.88 2.23
C LEU A 72 -15.81 19.47 1.31
N VAL A 73 -15.58 20.21 0.22
CA VAL A 73 -14.50 19.97 -0.74
C VAL A 73 -13.12 20.09 -0.10
N ASP A 74 -12.90 21.14 0.68
CA ASP A 74 -11.63 21.39 1.38
C ASP A 74 -11.40 20.36 2.48
N ARG A 75 -12.48 19.89 3.12
CA ARG A 75 -12.42 18.80 4.11
C ARG A 75 -12.00 17.47 3.49
N ILE A 76 -12.43 17.19 2.25
CA ILE A 76 -12.06 15.99 1.50
C ILE A 76 -10.58 16.07 1.09
N ILE A 77 -10.17 17.19 0.50
CA ILE A 77 -8.77 17.42 0.08
C ILE A 77 -7.82 17.21 1.25
N ARG A 78 -8.11 17.82 2.41
CA ARG A 78 -7.27 17.65 3.59
C ARG A 78 -7.22 16.21 4.12
N GLY A 79 -8.32 15.47 4.00
CA GLY A 79 -8.36 14.05 4.36
C GLY A 79 -7.44 13.20 3.48
N ILE A 80 -7.30 13.55 2.21
CA ILE A 80 -6.37 12.91 1.26
C ILE A 80 -4.92 13.24 1.63
N GLU A 81 -4.60 14.52 1.86
CA GLU A 81 -3.25 14.95 2.24
C GLU A 81 -2.76 14.32 3.55
N ASP A 82 -3.64 14.19 4.54
CA ASP A 82 -3.31 13.53 5.81
C ASP A 82 -3.09 12.02 5.61
N GLY A 83 -3.80 11.40 4.66
CA GLY A 83 -3.58 10.02 4.22
C GLY A 83 -2.20 9.84 3.60
N ASP A 84 -1.83 10.69 2.65
CA ASP A 84 -0.55 10.65 1.95
C ASP A 84 0.63 10.85 2.90
N LYS A 85 0.52 11.81 3.84
CA LYS A 85 1.54 12.03 4.88
C LYS A 85 1.75 10.80 5.77
N ARG A 86 0.68 10.04 6.06
CA ARG A 86 0.80 8.78 6.82
C ARG A 86 1.52 7.70 6.02
N ILE A 87 1.22 7.59 4.72
CA ILE A 87 1.89 6.64 3.82
C ILE A 87 3.38 6.99 3.71
N LEU A 88 3.72 8.26 3.46
CA LEU A 88 5.10 8.72 3.36
C LEU A 88 5.89 8.48 4.66
N LYS A 89 5.27 8.74 5.82
CA LYS A 89 5.90 8.46 7.12
C LYS A 89 6.07 6.96 7.37
N ALA A 90 5.13 6.13 6.94
CA ALA A 90 5.23 4.68 7.03
C ALA A 90 6.37 4.15 6.14
N LEU A 91 6.51 4.66 4.92
CA LEU A 91 7.62 4.34 4.01
C LEU A 91 8.97 4.78 4.59
N ALA A 92 9.02 5.96 5.20
CA ALA A 92 10.25 6.48 5.82
C ALA A 92 10.70 5.67 7.05
N ASN A 93 9.75 5.13 7.82
CA ASN A 93 10.01 4.34 9.02
C ASN A 93 10.08 2.83 8.76
N ALA A 94 9.67 2.36 7.57
CA ALA A 94 9.83 0.97 7.21
C ALA A 94 11.32 0.63 7.23
N PRO A 95 11.72 -0.53 7.76
CA PRO A 95 13.08 -1.01 7.61
C PRO A 95 13.40 -0.96 6.13
N ARG A 96 14.38 -0.15 5.72
CA ARG A 96 14.88 -0.21 4.36
C ARG A 96 15.27 -1.66 4.14
N PRO A 97 14.66 -2.39 3.19
CA PRO A 97 15.18 -3.69 2.84
C PRO A 97 16.67 -3.48 2.54
N PRO A 98 17.57 -4.36 3.02
CA PRO A 98 18.97 -4.23 2.68
C PRO A 98 19.03 -4.08 1.17
N LEU A 99 19.54 -2.92 0.72
CA LEU A 99 19.87 -2.69 -0.67
C LEU A 99 20.84 -3.83 -1.00
N SER A 100 20.30 -4.88 -1.60
CA SER A 100 21.03 -6.10 -1.90
C SER A 100 21.99 -5.73 -3.01
N ALA A 101 23.19 -5.32 -2.58
CA ALA A 101 24.39 -5.24 -3.40
C ALA A 101 24.90 -6.68 -3.69
N THR A 102 24.01 -7.52 -4.21
CA THR A 102 24.32 -8.81 -4.78
C THR A 102 23.93 -8.71 -6.23
N SER A 103 24.96 -8.57 -7.07
CA SER A 103 25.03 -9.00 -8.46
C SER A 103 23.68 -9.44 -9.03
N ALA A 104 23.11 -8.55 -9.86
CA ALA A 104 21.98 -8.80 -10.74
C ALA A 104 22.28 -9.99 -11.67
N THR A 105 22.15 -11.20 -11.12
CA THR A 105 21.85 -12.38 -11.89
C THR A 105 20.35 -12.34 -11.99
N GLU A 106 19.85 -12.00 -13.17
CA GLU A 106 18.42 -12.00 -13.51
C GLU A 106 17.77 -13.28 -12.99
N PHE A 107 17.13 -13.22 -11.82
CA PHE A 107 16.21 -14.26 -11.39
C PHE A 107 14.94 -14.08 -12.19
N LYS A 108 14.99 -14.42 -13.49
CA LYS A 108 13.78 -14.61 -14.27
C LYS A 108 12.96 -15.67 -13.53
N PRO A 109 11.72 -15.36 -13.10
CA PRO A 109 10.89 -16.34 -12.42
C PRO A 109 10.78 -17.57 -13.34
N LYS A 110 11.15 -18.74 -12.82
CA LYS A 110 11.27 -19.97 -13.62
C LYS A 110 9.98 -20.29 -14.39
N LEU A 111 8.83 -19.88 -13.86
CA LEU A 111 7.52 -20.05 -14.48
C LEU A 111 6.60 -18.87 -14.12
N ILE A 112 5.87 -18.36 -15.10
CA ILE A 112 4.86 -17.30 -14.96
C ILE A 112 3.45 -17.85 -15.24
N PRO A 113 2.38 -17.25 -14.67
CA PRO A 113 1.02 -17.65 -15.00
C PRO A 113 0.70 -17.43 -16.49
N LEU A 114 -0.07 -18.34 -17.11
CA LEU A 114 -0.40 -18.29 -18.54
C LEU A 114 -1.04 -16.97 -19.01
N HIS A 115 -1.88 -16.35 -18.17
CA HIS A 115 -2.50 -15.07 -18.52
C HIS A 115 -1.49 -13.93 -18.56
N VAL A 116 -0.54 -13.91 -17.61
CA VAL A 116 0.55 -12.93 -17.58
C VAL A 116 1.47 -13.12 -18.79
N TRP A 117 1.78 -14.37 -19.16
CA TRP A 117 2.54 -14.66 -20.37
C TRP A 117 1.83 -14.15 -21.64
N ALA A 118 0.51 -14.35 -21.74
CA ALA A 118 -0.26 -13.87 -22.89
C ALA A 118 -0.27 -12.33 -22.96
N GLU A 119 -0.40 -11.66 -21.82
CA GLU A 119 -0.29 -10.20 -21.73
C GLU A 119 1.12 -9.71 -22.10
N GLN A 120 2.17 -10.44 -21.72
CA GLN A 120 3.55 -10.10 -22.10
C GLN A 120 3.82 -10.26 -23.61
N MET A 121 3.28 -11.31 -24.24
CA MET A 121 3.51 -11.54 -25.67
C MET A 121 2.61 -10.68 -26.58
N PHE A 122 1.34 -10.50 -26.22
CA PHE A 122 0.33 -9.87 -27.09
C PHE A 122 -0.12 -8.48 -26.61
N GLY A 123 0.33 -8.03 -25.43
CA GLY A 123 -0.05 -6.75 -24.84
C GLY A 123 -1.55 -6.64 -24.61
N ASP A 124 -2.12 -5.49 -24.96
CA ASP A 124 -3.55 -5.18 -24.81
C ASP A 124 -4.47 -6.09 -25.65
N TYR A 125 -3.91 -6.80 -26.63
CA TYR A 125 -4.63 -7.73 -27.51
C TYR A 125 -4.52 -9.19 -27.04
N ALA A 126 -4.22 -9.40 -25.76
CA ALA A 126 -4.11 -10.73 -25.19
C ALA A 126 -5.40 -11.57 -25.39
N PRO A 127 -5.28 -12.82 -25.88
CA PRO A 127 -6.42 -13.69 -26.06
C PRO A 127 -7.14 -13.99 -24.75
N HIS A 128 -8.46 -14.18 -24.80
CA HIS A 128 -9.23 -14.58 -23.63
C HIS A 128 -8.77 -15.93 -23.06
N ARG A 129 -8.95 -16.13 -21.74
CA ARG A 129 -8.51 -17.33 -21.00
C ARG A 129 -8.97 -18.66 -21.62
N HIS A 130 -10.15 -18.69 -22.24
CA HIS A 130 -10.66 -19.89 -22.91
C HIS A 130 -9.81 -20.27 -24.13
N THR A 131 -9.44 -19.29 -24.94
CA THR A 131 -8.57 -19.45 -26.11
C THR A 131 -7.20 -20.00 -25.71
N LEU A 132 -6.60 -19.43 -24.67
CA LEU A 132 -5.30 -19.89 -24.13
C LEU A 132 -5.36 -21.36 -23.66
N ARG A 133 -6.48 -21.78 -23.05
CA ARG A 133 -6.67 -23.20 -22.67
C ARG A 133 -6.80 -24.11 -23.89
N ASN A 134 -7.44 -23.65 -24.96
CA ASN A 134 -7.54 -24.41 -26.21
C ASN A 134 -6.16 -24.54 -26.87
N TRP A 135 -5.32 -23.51 -26.82
CA TRP A 135 -3.93 -23.59 -27.28
C TRP A 135 -3.11 -24.63 -26.53
N ILE A 136 -3.25 -24.71 -25.20
CA ILE A 136 -2.59 -25.76 -24.42
C ILE A 136 -3.06 -27.15 -24.85
N LYS A 137 -4.38 -27.35 -24.98
CA LYS A 137 -4.95 -28.64 -25.41
C LYS A 137 -4.46 -29.05 -26.80
N ASN A 138 -4.29 -28.07 -27.68
CA ASN A 138 -3.84 -28.27 -29.06
C ASN A 138 -2.31 -28.26 -29.20
N GLY A 139 -1.55 -28.17 -28.11
CA GLY A 139 -0.08 -28.18 -28.14
C GLY A 139 0.56 -26.96 -28.81
N LYS A 140 -0.14 -25.82 -28.86
CA LYS A 140 0.31 -24.60 -29.56
C LYS A 140 1.27 -23.71 -28.77
N ILE A 141 1.79 -24.17 -27.64
CA ILE A 141 2.70 -23.40 -26.78
C ILE A 141 3.89 -24.30 -26.42
N HIS A 142 5.10 -23.83 -26.71
CA HIS A 142 6.33 -24.58 -26.45
C HIS A 142 7.34 -23.73 -25.66
N PRO A 143 7.91 -24.24 -24.54
CA PRO A 143 7.66 -25.54 -23.93
C PRO A 143 6.25 -25.69 -23.33
N VAL A 144 5.78 -26.93 -23.20
CA VAL A 144 4.41 -27.23 -22.75
C VAL A 144 4.13 -26.65 -21.36
N PRO A 145 3.04 -25.88 -21.17
CA PRO A 145 2.69 -25.32 -19.87
C PRO A 145 2.38 -26.38 -18.81
N ILE A 146 2.87 -26.15 -17.59
CA ILE A 146 2.67 -27.02 -16.44
C ILE A 146 1.37 -26.63 -15.72
N LYS A 147 0.51 -27.61 -15.45
CA LYS A 147 -0.73 -27.40 -14.70
C LYS A 147 -0.46 -27.50 -13.19
N VAL A 148 -0.72 -26.43 -12.45
CA VAL A 148 -0.62 -26.39 -10.98
C VAL A 148 -1.95 -25.92 -10.41
N GLY A 149 -2.68 -26.83 -9.76
CA GLY A 149 -4.03 -26.57 -9.24
C GLY A 149 -5.02 -26.19 -10.34
N ARG A 150 -5.59 -24.98 -10.24
CA ARG A 150 -6.58 -24.44 -11.19
C ARG A 150 -5.97 -23.60 -12.33
N SER A 151 -4.65 -23.45 -12.34
CA SER A 151 -3.92 -22.54 -13.23
C SER A 151 -2.84 -23.27 -14.02
N TYR A 152 -2.47 -22.67 -15.15
CA TYR A 152 -1.33 -23.11 -15.94
C TYR A 152 -0.19 -22.11 -15.79
N PHE A 153 1.02 -22.65 -15.75
CA PHE A 153 2.26 -21.91 -15.61
C PHE A 153 3.16 -22.26 -16.77
N VAL A 154 3.83 -21.26 -17.33
CA VAL A 154 4.62 -21.36 -18.55
C VAL A 154 5.96 -20.66 -18.35
N SER A 155 6.99 -21.10 -19.07
CA SER A 155 8.26 -20.36 -19.11
C SER A 155 8.02 -18.95 -19.69
N PRO A 156 8.65 -17.89 -19.16
CA PRO A 156 8.58 -16.57 -19.78
C PRO A 156 9.12 -16.57 -21.21
N ASP A 157 10.09 -17.44 -21.51
CA ASP A 157 10.69 -17.59 -22.85
C ASP A 157 9.92 -18.59 -23.73
N ALA A 158 8.66 -18.92 -23.39
CA ALA A 158 7.84 -19.81 -24.21
C ALA A 158 7.27 -19.08 -25.43
N GLU A 159 7.20 -19.80 -26.55
CA GLU A 159 6.71 -19.29 -27.82
C GLU A 159 5.37 -19.94 -28.20
N TYR A 160 4.54 -19.18 -28.91
CA TYR A 160 3.36 -19.71 -29.58
C TYR A 160 3.77 -20.38 -30.89
N PHE A 161 3.46 -21.66 -31.02
CA PHE A 161 3.76 -22.49 -32.18
C PHE A 161 2.47 -22.90 -32.87
N ASP A 162 2.38 -22.67 -34.18
CA ASP A 162 1.28 -23.19 -35.01
C ASP A 162 1.87 -24.01 -36.15
N ALA A 163 1.57 -25.30 -36.18
CA ALA A 163 2.17 -26.24 -37.14
C ALA A 163 1.94 -25.82 -38.60
N VAL A 164 0.77 -25.26 -38.90
CA VAL A 164 0.46 -24.77 -40.25
C VAL A 164 1.27 -23.51 -40.59
N ALA A 165 1.44 -22.60 -39.62
CA ALA A 165 2.24 -21.41 -39.83
C ALA A 165 3.73 -21.75 -39.94
N ASP A 166 4.20 -22.73 -39.18
CA ASP A 166 5.57 -23.23 -39.26
C ASP A 166 5.85 -23.93 -40.59
N GLU A 167 4.92 -24.75 -41.08
CA GLU A 167 5.01 -25.38 -42.40
C GLU A 167 5.08 -24.33 -43.52
N ILE A 168 4.22 -23.29 -43.45
CA ILE A 168 4.28 -22.16 -44.40
C ILE A 168 5.64 -21.45 -44.31
N ARG A 169 6.15 -21.18 -43.10
CA ARG A 169 7.47 -20.56 -42.91
C ARG A 169 8.58 -21.41 -43.51
N ARG A 170 8.58 -22.73 -43.30
CA ARG A 170 9.58 -23.66 -43.86
C ARG A 170 9.55 -23.71 -45.39
N ILE A 171 8.35 -23.71 -45.98
CA ILE A 171 8.16 -23.66 -47.43
C ILE A 171 8.72 -22.34 -47.99
N VAL A 172 8.45 -21.22 -47.33
CA VAL A 172 8.94 -19.89 -47.75
C VAL A 172 10.47 -19.77 -47.57
N GLU A 173 11.03 -20.38 -46.52
CA GLU A 173 12.48 -20.38 -46.25
C GLU A 173 13.25 -21.47 -47.01
N GLY A 174 12.57 -22.33 -47.77
CA GLY A 174 13.19 -23.35 -48.62
C GLY A 174 13.92 -24.48 -47.87
N ARG A 175 13.61 -24.69 -46.58
CA ARG A 175 14.17 -25.79 -45.77
C ARG A 175 13.17 -26.94 -45.69
N TRP A 176 13.49 -28.03 -46.38
CA TRP A 176 12.78 -29.31 -46.34
C TRP A 176 13.37 -30.23 -45.28
#